data_AF-A0A1V4V7F8-F1
#
_entry.id   AF-A0A1V4V7F8-F1
#
_cell.length_a   1.000
_cell.length_b   1.000
_cell.length_c   1.000
_cell.angle_alpha   90.00
_cell.angle_beta   90.00
_cell.angle_gamma   90.00
#
_symmetry.space_group_name_H-M   'P 1'
#
loop_
_entity.id
_entity.type
_entity.pdbx_description
1 polymer ?
#
loop_
_entity_poly.entity_id
_entity_poly.type
_entity_poly.pdbx_seq_one_letter_code
_entity_poly.pdbx_strand_id
1 'polypeptide(L)'
;MPEFVNSSMPPDAAGVINSYVRDNGGQVLLIFDPATKDLGDSPNQTPRLANLAGVRYFMPAPGDQSSTYLGYWCFTSADKGREWGISPGKLEKDNVVCSYSYGRVQFEHSWAVNDDAQVIAYDSGENFNNPVITEKNYESGGAAVYVNMPLGKYELRSDDLALRSVLRTFLIRYAKVPRLVNSPGGKGGIVFNLHICSGAYFRALMVMMMQGLFRKDVPLSIHITAGPDTYKLGDNAGFFAENKFKGKPVLEVLQNYGEIGSHGGWMHNFFAYNLQYMPVQKAAQFINWNFDALETVTGRKVREYSDPGGNHPLWIDSYLEELGVNSYYYAGDSGSSPTHPRLDGKYASQNIWAFPISPYHEFASFEEMQRGGVSSGEVKQWLDDLVDFTAGERTIRMVYTHPSDARFCLDAIRNLEDKAAAEQNNGRITIAPMSWFADFLNRNAQTRWQVKKQESGGYVIDLENPEGLKDITVAVYVGDSQDYVIRGGNVKSVQEDGWLYLTITTNRQKKHLEVRRA
;
A
#
# COMPACT_ATOMS: atom_id res chain seq x y z
N MET A 1 -16.30 4.51 -16.84
CA MET A 1 -15.62 4.07 -15.60
C MET A 1 -16.30 2.79 -15.12
N PRO A 2 -15.58 1.86 -14.47
CA PRO A 2 -16.09 0.52 -14.16
C PRO A 2 -17.32 0.48 -13.25
N GLU A 3 -17.59 1.53 -12.48
CA GLU A 3 -18.67 1.58 -11.48
C GLU A 3 -20.05 1.48 -12.13
N PHE A 4 -20.30 2.30 -13.15
CA PHE A 4 -21.58 2.39 -13.84
C PHE A 4 -21.88 1.20 -14.75
N VAL A 5 -20.94 0.25 -14.90
CA VAL A 5 -21.13 -0.92 -15.78
C VAL A 5 -22.33 -1.75 -15.34
N ASN A 6 -22.57 -1.82 -14.02
CA ASN A 6 -23.66 -2.58 -13.44
C ASN A 6 -24.86 -1.71 -13.07
N SER A 7 -24.92 -0.45 -13.50
CA SER A 7 -26.05 0.44 -13.22
C SER A 7 -27.34 -0.12 -13.82
N SER A 8 -27.24 -0.64 -15.05
CA SER A 8 -28.35 -1.22 -15.79
C SER A 8 -28.34 -2.73 -15.62
N MET A 9 -29.32 -3.28 -14.90
CA MET A 9 -29.39 -4.71 -14.59
C MET A 9 -30.79 -5.25 -14.84
N PRO A 10 -30.95 -6.35 -15.61
CA PRO A 10 -32.26 -6.92 -15.84
C PRO A 10 -32.78 -7.67 -14.61
N PRO A 11 -34.12 -7.83 -14.46
CA PRO A 11 -34.73 -8.41 -13.26
C PRO A 11 -34.30 -9.85 -12.96
N ASP A 12 -34.07 -10.64 -14.01
CA ASP A 12 -33.60 -12.03 -13.93
C ASP A 12 -32.19 -12.12 -13.34
N ALA A 13 -31.25 -11.27 -13.79
CA ALA A 13 -29.91 -11.19 -13.23
C ALA A 13 -29.94 -10.80 -11.74
N ALA A 14 -30.77 -9.82 -11.37
CA ALA A 14 -30.97 -9.45 -9.97
C ALA A 14 -31.55 -10.62 -9.15
N GLY A 15 -32.49 -11.38 -9.71
CA GLY A 15 -33.06 -12.58 -9.10
C GLY A 15 -32.01 -13.66 -8.83
N VAL A 16 -31.12 -13.91 -9.78
CA VAL A 16 -30.01 -14.87 -9.63
C VAL A 16 -29.06 -14.44 -8.51
N ILE A 17 -28.67 -13.16 -8.45
CA ILE A 17 -27.79 -12.64 -7.38
C ILE A 17 -28.46 -12.78 -6.01
N ASN A 18 -29.76 -12.46 -5.92
CA ASN A 18 -30.52 -12.64 -4.68
C ASN A 18 -30.52 -14.10 -4.21
N SER A 19 -30.83 -15.05 -5.09
CA SER A 19 -30.84 -16.47 -4.73
C SER A 19 -29.44 -17.01 -4.41
N TYR A 20 -28.41 -16.56 -5.13
CA TYR A 20 -27.02 -16.92 -4.83
C TYR A 20 -26.64 -16.56 -3.39
N VAL A 21 -26.98 -15.35 -2.93
CA VAL A 21 -26.65 -14.91 -1.57
C VAL A 21 -27.60 -15.51 -0.53
N ARG A 22 -28.92 -15.37 -0.73
CA ARG A 22 -29.91 -15.74 0.29
C ARG A 22 -30.06 -17.24 0.45
N ASP A 23 -30.03 -18.00 -0.64
CA ASP A 23 -30.37 -19.42 -0.62
C ASP A 23 -29.12 -20.32 -0.65
N ASN A 24 -28.04 -19.86 -1.30
CA ASN A 24 -26.85 -20.69 -1.55
C ASN A 24 -25.61 -20.29 -0.72
N GLY A 25 -25.73 -19.34 0.21
CA GLY A 25 -24.62 -18.89 1.05
C GLY A 25 -23.56 -18.06 0.32
N GLY A 26 -23.90 -17.54 -0.86
CA GLY A 26 -23.03 -16.74 -1.70
C GLY A 26 -22.66 -15.38 -1.08
N GLN A 27 -21.53 -14.84 -1.52
CA GLN A 27 -21.00 -13.55 -1.07
C GLN A 27 -21.05 -12.56 -2.23
N VAL A 28 -21.58 -11.36 -2.02
CA VAL A 28 -21.64 -10.31 -3.05
C VAL A 28 -21.10 -8.98 -2.55
N LEU A 29 -20.35 -8.30 -3.42
CA LEU A 29 -19.89 -6.93 -3.22
C LEU A 29 -20.65 -6.02 -4.19
N LEU A 30 -21.34 -5.03 -3.64
CA LEU A 30 -22.15 -4.06 -4.35
C LEU A 30 -21.49 -2.68 -4.22
N ILE A 31 -21.02 -2.11 -5.34
CA ILE A 31 -20.23 -0.87 -5.34
C ILE A 31 -21.02 0.24 -6.02
N PHE A 32 -21.28 1.30 -5.26
CA PHE A 32 -21.87 2.56 -5.68
C PHE A 32 -23.30 2.43 -6.20
N ASP A 33 -23.51 2.16 -7.49
CA ASP A 33 -24.80 2.30 -8.19
C ASP A 33 -25.38 1.02 -8.84
N PRO A 34 -25.14 -0.19 -8.32
CA PRO A 34 -25.56 -1.40 -9.01
C PRO A 34 -27.09 -1.51 -9.10
N ALA A 35 -27.61 -1.90 -10.26
CA ALA A 35 -29.03 -2.12 -10.53
C ALA A 35 -29.95 -0.91 -10.21
N THR A 36 -29.45 0.30 -10.44
CA THR A 36 -30.19 1.56 -10.31
C THR A 36 -31.06 1.88 -11.52
N LYS A 37 -30.81 1.25 -12.68
CA LYS A 37 -31.53 1.45 -13.94
C LYS A 37 -32.01 0.15 -14.54
N ASP A 38 -33.03 0.24 -15.38
CA ASP A 38 -33.45 -0.84 -16.28
C ASP A 38 -32.67 -0.82 -17.59
N LEU A 39 -32.79 -1.89 -18.40
CA LEU A 39 -32.11 -2.01 -19.70
C LEU A 39 -32.46 -0.87 -20.69
N GLY A 40 -33.55 -0.14 -20.45
CA GLY A 40 -33.93 1.06 -21.22
C GLY A 40 -33.46 2.38 -20.60
N ASP A 41 -32.48 2.36 -19.70
CA ASP A 41 -31.90 3.52 -18.97
C ASP A 41 -32.89 4.34 -18.13
N SER A 42 -34.12 3.83 -17.93
CA SER A 42 -35.08 4.43 -17.01
C SER A 42 -34.64 4.16 -15.57
N PRO A 43 -34.53 5.21 -14.72
CA PRO A 43 -34.19 5.04 -13.31
C PRO A 43 -35.24 4.19 -12.59
N ASN A 44 -34.80 3.24 -11.77
CA ASN A 44 -35.69 2.53 -10.87
C ASN A 44 -36.06 3.43 -9.69
N GLN A 45 -37.34 3.40 -9.25
CA GLN A 45 -37.77 4.11 -8.04
C GLN A 45 -37.03 3.62 -6.78
N THR A 46 -36.59 2.36 -6.78
CA THR A 46 -35.73 1.76 -5.77
C THR A 46 -34.78 0.78 -6.46
N PRO A 47 -33.47 0.81 -6.20
CA PRO A 47 -32.53 -0.11 -6.82
C PRO A 47 -32.92 -1.57 -6.59
N ARG A 48 -32.78 -2.43 -7.61
CA ARG A 48 -33.27 -3.82 -7.56
C ARG A 48 -32.59 -4.69 -6.51
N LEU A 49 -31.39 -4.30 -6.08
CA LEU A 49 -30.60 -4.99 -5.04
C LEU A 49 -30.68 -4.31 -3.66
N ALA A 50 -31.49 -3.25 -3.48
CA ALA A 50 -31.57 -2.53 -2.20
C ALA A 50 -31.94 -3.43 -1.01
N ASN A 51 -32.94 -4.30 -1.18
CA ASN A 51 -33.34 -5.26 -0.14
C ASN A 51 -32.27 -6.31 0.18
N LEU A 52 -31.41 -6.63 -0.80
CA LEU A 52 -30.27 -7.52 -0.61
C LEU A 52 -29.15 -6.82 0.15
N ALA A 53 -28.88 -5.55 -0.19
CA ALA A 53 -27.91 -4.72 0.51
C ALA A 53 -28.35 -4.33 1.93
N GLY A 54 -29.67 -4.29 2.17
CA GLY A 54 -30.26 -3.68 3.37
C GLY A 54 -30.16 -2.16 3.40
N VAL A 55 -29.94 -1.55 2.23
CA VAL A 55 -29.71 -0.13 2.04
C VAL A 55 -30.44 0.33 0.79
N ARG A 56 -31.21 1.40 0.89
CA ARG A 56 -31.73 2.13 -0.27
C ARG A 56 -30.74 3.21 -0.65
N TYR A 57 -30.09 3.04 -1.79
CA TYR A 57 -29.05 3.94 -2.31
C TYR A 57 -29.54 4.70 -3.55
N PHE A 58 -28.81 5.75 -3.94
CA PHE A 58 -29.22 6.67 -5.01
C PHE A 58 -30.63 7.26 -4.79
N MET A 59 -30.94 7.57 -3.54
CA MET A 59 -32.19 8.23 -3.16
C MET A 59 -32.20 9.68 -3.69
N PRO A 60 -33.39 10.27 -3.91
CA PRO A 60 -33.50 11.69 -4.25
C PRO A 60 -32.78 12.55 -3.22
N ALA A 61 -31.98 13.50 -3.70
CA ALA A 61 -31.27 14.42 -2.83
C ALA A 61 -32.25 15.35 -2.08
N PRO A 62 -31.92 15.84 -0.88
CA PRO A 62 -32.70 16.87 -0.22
C PRO A 62 -32.70 18.18 -1.04
N GLY A 63 -33.88 18.64 -1.48
CA GLY A 63 -34.01 19.88 -2.27
C GLY A 63 -33.49 19.75 -3.70
N ASP A 64 -32.89 20.82 -4.25
CA ASP A 64 -32.35 20.88 -5.62
C ASP A 64 -30.90 20.34 -5.74
N GLN A 65 -30.47 19.50 -4.80
CA GLN A 65 -29.11 18.98 -4.78
C GLN A 65 -28.87 17.87 -5.80
N SER A 66 -27.60 17.68 -6.17
CA SER A 66 -27.15 16.55 -6.99
C SER A 66 -27.42 15.21 -6.29
N SER A 67 -27.70 14.16 -7.07
CA SER A 67 -27.86 12.78 -6.57
C SER A 67 -26.61 12.22 -5.90
N THR A 68 -25.45 12.81 -6.19
CA THR A 68 -24.18 12.55 -5.51
C THR A 68 -23.57 13.83 -4.94
N TYR A 69 -22.81 13.70 -3.86
CA TYR A 69 -22.13 14.79 -3.17
C TYR A 69 -20.77 14.34 -2.63
N LEU A 70 -19.91 15.28 -2.23
CA LEU A 70 -18.64 14.99 -1.56
C LEU A 70 -18.84 14.98 -0.04
N GLY A 71 -18.55 13.85 0.61
CA GLY A 71 -18.66 13.65 2.05
C GLY A 71 -17.44 12.91 2.61
N TYR A 72 -17.43 12.62 3.91
CA TYR A 72 -16.30 11.94 4.55
C TYR A 72 -16.52 10.44 4.68
N TRP A 73 -15.45 9.67 4.53
CA TRP A 73 -15.44 8.26 4.86
C TRP A 73 -15.00 8.07 6.31
N CYS A 74 -15.96 7.87 7.21
CA CYS A 74 -15.73 7.70 8.64
C CYS A 74 -16.04 6.28 9.10
N PHE A 75 -15.08 5.60 9.73
CA PHE A 75 -15.34 4.29 10.33
C PHE A 75 -15.99 4.40 11.70
N THR A 76 -16.82 3.42 12.05
CA THR A 76 -17.42 3.33 13.40
C THR A 76 -16.39 3.22 14.54
N SER A 77 -15.17 2.77 14.24
CA SER A 77 -14.03 2.78 15.15
C SER A 77 -12.71 2.61 14.38
N ALA A 78 -11.59 2.98 14.99
CA ALA A 78 -10.26 2.75 14.43
C ALA A 78 -9.99 1.25 14.20
N ASP A 79 -10.45 0.38 15.11
CA ASP A 79 -10.33 -1.07 15.00
C ASP A 79 -11.05 -1.58 13.75
N LYS A 80 -12.26 -1.05 13.46
CA LYS A 80 -12.99 -1.38 12.24
C LYS A 80 -12.27 -0.88 10.98
N GLY A 81 -11.63 0.28 11.03
CA GLY A 81 -10.78 0.72 9.93
C GLY A 81 -9.59 -0.23 9.69
N ARG A 82 -8.88 -0.64 10.74
CA ARG A 82 -7.78 -1.62 10.63
C ARG A 82 -8.23 -2.96 10.09
N GLU A 83 -9.37 -3.46 10.57
CA GLU A 83 -10.05 -4.67 10.07
C GLU A 83 -10.37 -4.62 8.56
N TRP A 84 -10.54 -3.41 8.02
CA TRP A 84 -10.79 -3.13 6.60
C TRP A 84 -9.52 -2.82 5.81
N GLY A 85 -8.35 -2.96 6.42
CA GLY A 85 -7.06 -2.74 5.78
C GLY A 85 -6.60 -1.29 5.72
N ILE A 86 -7.24 -0.38 6.49
CA ILE A 86 -6.77 0.99 6.61
C ILE A 86 -5.50 1.00 7.46
N SER A 87 -4.41 1.46 6.86
CA SER A 87 -3.11 1.50 7.50
C SER A 87 -3.11 2.45 8.71
N PRO A 88 -2.44 2.10 9.82
CA PRO A 88 -2.25 3.00 10.95
C PRO A 88 -1.73 4.37 10.52
N GLY A 89 -2.32 5.43 11.08
CA GLY A 89 -2.05 6.82 10.69
C GLY A 89 -2.94 7.36 9.56
N LYS A 90 -3.74 6.53 8.88
CA LYS A 90 -4.70 6.98 7.85
C LYS A 90 -6.11 7.31 8.37
N LEU A 91 -6.28 7.30 9.69
CA LEU A 91 -7.52 7.69 10.36
C LEU A 91 -7.24 8.80 11.36
N GLU A 92 -8.02 9.87 11.29
CA GLU A 92 -8.06 10.93 12.30
C GLU A 92 -8.66 10.45 13.63
N LYS A 93 -8.63 11.31 14.66
CA LYS A 93 -9.19 11.00 16.00
C LYS A 93 -10.67 10.62 16.00
N ASP A 94 -11.44 11.09 15.02
CA ASP A 94 -12.85 10.74 14.81
C ASP A 94 -13.04 9.62 13.78
N ASN A 95 -11.99 8.88 13.44
CA ASN A 95 -11.97 7.76 12.50
C ASN A 95 -12.30 8.13 11.03
N VAL A 96 -12.13 9.41 10.69
CA VAL A 96 -12.24 9.88 9.30
C VAL A 96 -10.95 9.55 8.54
N VAL A 97 -11.09 9.02 7.32
CA VAL A 97 -9.95 8.74 6.44
C VAL A 97 -9.25 10.04 6.04
N CYS A 98 -7.93 10.05 6.15
CA CYS A 98 -7.08 11.19 5.82
C CYS A 98 -5.95 10.81 4.84
N SER A 99 -5.26 11.81 4.31
CA SER A 99 -4.14 11.64 3.38
C SER A 99 -3.02 12.65 3.65
N TYR A 100 -1.80 12.25 3.30
CA TYR A 100 -0.61 13.11 3.40
C TYR A 100 -0.85 14.47 2.73
N SER A 101 -0.40 15.57 3.36
CA SER A 101 -0.56 16.96 2.89
C SER A 101 -2.00 17.52 2.81
N TYR A 102 -3.03 16.67 2.77
CA TYR A 102 -4.43 17.10 2.63
C TYR A 102 -5.23 17.01 3.94
N GLY A 103 -4.78 16.19 4.90
CA GLY A 103 -5.58 15.89 6.10
C GLY A 103 -6.81 15.08 5.71
N ARG A 104 -7.99 15.45 6.22
CA ARG A 104 -9.26 14.76 5.91
C ARG A 104 -9.58 14.85 4.41
N VAL A 105 -9.90 13.71 3.80
CA VAL A 105 -10.24 13.63 2.38
C VAL A 105 -11.73 13.32 2.20
N GLN A 106 -12.33 13.91 1.17
CA GLN A 106 -13.73 13.71 0.83
C GLN A 106 -13.88 12.77 -0.36
N PHE A 107 -14.90 11.92 -0.28
CA PHE A 107 -15.28 10.96 -1.31
C PHE A 107 -16.70 11.25 -1.81
N GLU A 108 -16.98 10.80 -3.02
CA GLU A 108 -18.28 10.91 -3.66
C GLU A 108 -19.17 9.82 -3.10
N HIS A 109 -20.32 10.25 -2.61
CA HIS A 109 -21.36 9.38 -2.09
C HIS A 109 -22.66 9.67 -2.82
N SER A 110 -23.49 8.64 -2.98
CA SER A 110 -24.91 8.83 -3.28
C SER A 110 -25.68 9.02 -1.98
N TRP A 111 -26.86 9.64 -2.03
CA TRP A 111 -27.76 9.64 -0.88
C TRP A 111 -28.28 8.23 -0.63
N ALA A 112 -28.05 7.70 0.56
CA ALA A 112 -28.49 6.38 0.97
C ALA A 112 -29.14 6.39 2.35
N VAL A 113 -30.02 5.42 2.57
CA VAL A 113 -30.69 5.18 3.86
C VAL A 113 -30.47 3.73 4.22
N ASN A 114 -29.90 3.50 5.41
CA ASN A 114 -29.79 2.16 5.98
C ASN A 114 -31.17 1.71 6.46
N ASP A 115 -31.63 0.55 5.99
CA ASP A 115 -32.90 -0.02 6.44
C ASP A 115 -32.65 -1.09 7.51
N ASP A 116 -31.78 -2.07 7.23
CA ASP A 116 -31.54 -3.21 8.13
C ASP A 116 -30.14 -3.84 8.01
N ALA A 117 -29.17 -3.14 7.44
CA ALA A 117 -27.77 -3.60 7.40
C ALA A 117 -26.97 -3.09 8.61
N GLN A 118 -25.88 -3.79 8.93
CA GLN A 118 -24.88 -3.30 9.87
C GLN A 118 -24.06 -2.21 9.20
N VAL A 119 -23.98 -1.03 9.82
CA VAL A 119 -23.15 0.07 9.33
C VAL A 119 -21.72 -0.11 9.83
N ILE A 120 -20.78 -0.16 8.90
CA ILE A 120 -19.34 -0.27 9.16
C ILE A 120 -18.69 1.11 9.12
N ALA A 121 -19.06 1.89 8.10
CA ALA A 121 -18.60 3.25 7.88
C ALA A 121 -19.75 4.12 7.39
N TYR A 122 -19.67 5.41 7.69
CA TYR A 122 -20.72 6.39 7.43
C TYR A 122 -20.12 7.75 7.09
N ASP A 123 -20.98 8.62 6.59
CA ASP A 123 -20.79 10.07 6.48
C ASP A 123 -21.93 10.74 7.26
N SER A 124 -21.60 11.54 8.27
CA SER A 124 -22.60 12.19 9.11
C SER A 124 -22.42 13.69 9.15
N GLY A 125 -23.50 14.42 8.89
CA GLY A 125 -23.63 15.85 9.21
C GLY A 125 -24.61 16.07 10.36
N GLU A 126 -24.85 17.33 10.72
CA GLU A 126 -25.74 17.69 11.83
C GLU A 126 -27.15 17.05 11.75
N ASN A 127 -27.63 16.79 10.53
CA ASN A 127 -29.01 16.33 10.28
C ASN A 127 -29.11 15.09 9.38
N PHE A 128 -28.00 14.39 9.10
CA PHE A 128 -28.05 13.19 8.28
C PHE A 128 -26.96 12.19 8.68
N ASN A 129 -27.24 10.92 8.45
CA ASN A 129 -26.28 9.82 8.60
C ASN A 129 -26.39 8.92 7.36
N ASN A 130 -25.46 9.09 6.44
CA ASN A 130 -25.42 8.39 5.17
C ASN A 130 -24.50 7.17 5.29
N PRO A 131 -24.99 5.93 5.09
CA PRO A 131 -24.13 4.75 5.13
C PRO A 131 -23.13 4.78 3.96
N VAL A 132 -21.85 4.57 4.29
CA VAL A 132 -20.75 4.51 3.32
C VAL A 132 -20.33 3.07 3.07
N ILE A 133 -20.22 2.26 4.13
CA ILE A 133 -19.98 0.82 4.01
C ILE A 133 -20.97 0.10 4.93
N THR A 134 -21.68 -0.88 4.39
CA THR A 134 -22.57 -1.75 5.16
C THR A 134 -22.36 -3.22 4.86
N GLU A 135 -22.76 -4.04 5.82
CA GLU A 135 -22.75 -5.50 5.75
C GLU A 135 -24.12 -6.03 6.14
N LYS A 136 -24.64 -6.99 5.37
CA LYS A 136 -25.85 -7.74 5.70
C LYS A 136 -25.61 -9.24 5.54
N ASN A 137 -25.77 -9.97 6.64
CA ASN A 137 -25.64 -11.42 6.68
C ASN A 137 -27.01 -12.10 6.58
N TYR A 138 -27.02 -13.30 6.02
CA TYR A 138 -28.21 -14.13 5.81
C TYR A 138 -28.06 -15.49 6.50
N GLU A 139 -29.19 -16.12 6.84
CA GLU A 139 -29.21 -17.39 7.58
C GLU A 139 -28.49 -18.54 6.84
N SER A 140 -28.42 -18.48 5.51
CA SER A 140 -27.66 -19.44 4.69
C SER A 140 -26.13 -19.31 4.83
N GLY A 141 -25.64 -18.31 5.57
CA GLY A 141 -24.24 -17.92 5.63
C GLY A 141 -23.81 -16.98 4.52
N GLY A 142 -24.73 -16.57 3.64
CA GLY A 142 -24.47 -15.58 2.60
C GLY A 142 -24.37 -14.16 3.15
N ALA A 143 -23.64 -13.29 2.45
CA ALA A 143 -23.54 -11.89 2.84
C ALA A 143 -23.55 -10.94 1.63
N ALA A 144 -24.10 -9.75 1.86
CA ALA A 144 -24.03 -8.62 0.95
C ALA A 144 -23.25 -7.48 1.62
N VAL A 145 -22.17 -7.05 0.96
CA VAL A 145 -21.39 -5.88 1.36
C VAL A 145 -21.72 -4.76 0.37
N TYR A 146 -22.19 -3.61 0.87
CA TYR A 146 -22.45 -2.44 0.05
C TYR A 146 -21.43 -1.34 0.36
N VAL A 147 -20.90 -0.71 -0.69
CA VAL A 147 -19.92 0.38 -0.60
C VAL A 147 -20.40 1.56 -1.44
N ASN A 148 -20.76 2.65 -0.79
CA ASN A 148 -21.28 3.88 -1.39
C ASN A 148 -20.16 4.84 -1.82
N MET A 149 -19.19 4.34 -2.58
CA MET A 149 -18.09 5.13 -3.14
C MET A 149 -17.70 4.58 -4.52
N PRO A 150 -17.41 5.43 -5.52
CA PRO A 150 -16.97 4.98 -6.83
C PRO A 150 -15.48 4.60 -6.82
N LEU A 151 -15.14 3.42 -6.30
CA LEU A 151 -13.76 3.04 -5.96
C LEU A 151 -12.74 3.08 -7.12
N GLY A 152 -13.11 2.63 -8.31
CA GLY A 152 -12.23 2.68 -9.49
C GLY A 152 -12.02 4.10 -10.03
N LYS A 153 -12.90 5.07 -9.73
CA LYS A 153 -12.66 6.50 -9.99
C LYS A 153 -11.40 6.98 -9.27
N TYR A 154 -11.23 6.54 -8.02
CA TYR A 154 -10.13 6.93 -7.15
C TYR A 154 -8.82 6.23 -7.53
N GLU A 155 -8.89 4.94 -7.85
CA GLU A 155 -7.77 4.18 -8.41
C GLU A 155 -7.18 4.88 -9.65
N LEU A 156 -8.03 5.38 -10.56
CA LEU A 156 -7.59 6.07 -11.77
C LEU A 156 -6.96 7.45 -11.52
N ARG A 157 -6.99 7.95 -10.27
CA ARG A 157 -6.51 9.26 -9.84
C ARG A 157 -5.47 9.16 -8.71
N SER A 158 -4.80 8.02 -8.58
CA SER A 158 -3.79 7.73 -7.56
C SER A 158 -4.29 7.82 -6.10
N ASP A 159 -5.45 7.21 -5.87
CA ASP A 159 -5.84 6.74 -4.54
C ASP A 159 -6.23 5.27 -4.59
N ASP A 160 -5.20 4.41 -4.59
CA ASP A 160 -5.34 2.94 -4.58
C ASP A 160 -5.88 2.39 -3.25
N LEU A 161 -5.71 3.11 -2.13
CA LEU A 161 -6.03 2.58 -0.81
C LEU A 161 -7.52 2.23 -0.67
N ALA A 162 -8.42 3.06 -1.18
CA ALA A 162 -9.87 2.83 -1.06
C ALA A 162 -10.29 1.53 -1.78
N LEU A 163 -9.90 1.38 -3.05
CA LEU A 163 -10.21 0.18 -3.84
C LEU A 163 -9.56 -1.06 -3.23
N ARG A 164 -8.28 -0.97 -2.87
CA ARG A 164 -7.53 -2.08 -2.29
C ARG A 164 -8.11 -2.54 -0.98
N SER A 165 -8.45 -1.61 -0.08
CA SER A 165 -9.02 -1.91 1.25
C SER A 165 -10.32 -2.71 1.13
N VAL A 166 -11.23 -2.24 0.26
CA VAL A 166 -12.52 -2.91 0.02
C VAL A 166 -12.34 -4.28 -0.63
N LEU A 167 -11.61 -4.36 -1.76
CA LEU A 167 -11.44 -5.62 -2.50
C LEU A 167 -10.70 -6.67 -1.67
N ARG A 168 -9.62 -6.27 -0.99
CA ARG A 168 -8.90 -7.14 -0.07
C ARG A 168 -9.85 -7.71 0.97
N THR A 169 -10.55 -6.84 1.68
CA THR A 169 -11.44 -7.23 2.79
C THR A 169 -12.53 -8.16 2.29
N PHE A 170 -13.18 -7.84 1.17
CA PHE A 170 -14.20 -8.71 0.59
C PHE A 170 -13.64 -10.08 0.19
N LEU A 171 -12.56 -10.12 -0.59
CA LEU A 171 -12.00 -11.37 -1.12
C LEU A 171 -11.44 -12.28 -0.03
N ILE A 172 -10.88 -11.71 1.04
CA ILE A 172 -10.23 -12.46 2.13
C ILE A 172 -11.17 -12.75 3.29
N ARG A 173 -12.02 -11.82 3.71
CA ARG A 173 -12.88 -12.03 4.88
C ARG A 173 -14.21 -12.68 4.53
N TYR A 174 -14.81 -12.31 3.40
CA TYR A 174 -16.13 -12.79 3.02
C TYR A 174 -16.03 -13.96 2.03
N ALA A 175 -15.46 -13.71 0.85
CA ALA A 175 -15.41 -14.71 -0.21
C ALA A 175 -14.38 -15.84 0.02
N LYS A 176 -13.44 -15.65 0.98
CA LYS A 176 -12.40 -16.62 1.35
C LYS A 176 -11.63 -17.19 0.16
N VAL A 177 -11.34 -16.33 -0.83
CA VAL A 177 -10.70 -16.75 -2.08
C VAL A 177 -9.23 -17.11 -1.81
N PRO A 178 -8.74 -18.29 -2.24
CA PRO A 178 -7.32 -18.60 -2.19
C PRO A 178 -6.49 -17.47 -2.81
N ARG A 179 -5.30 -17.21 -2.28
CA ARG A 179 -4.48 -16.08 -2.75
C ARG A 179 -2.99 -16.40 -2.79
N LEU A 180 -2.31 -15.81 -3.75
CA LEU A 180 -0.88 -15.64 -3.71
C LEU A 180 -0.58 -14.43 -2.80
N VAL A 181 0.27 -14.61 -1.79
CA VAL A 181 0.64 -13.53 -0.88
C VAL A 181 1.76 -12.72 -1.53
N ASN A 182 1.59 -11.39 -1.60
CA ASN A 182 2.50 -10.46 -2.25
C ASN A 182 3.62 -9.97 -1.31
N SER A 183 3.98 -10.78 -0.32
CA SER A 183 5.08 -10.51 0.59
C SER A 183 5.96 -11.75 0.80
N PRO A 184 7.28 -11.57 0.89
CA PRO A 184 8.22 -12.68 0.91
C PRO A 184 8.05 -13.52 2.17
N GLY A 185 7.92 -14.82 1.97
CA GLY A 185 7.69 -15.79 3.04
C GLY A 185 6.32 -15.67 3.71
N GLY A 186 5.39 -14.90 3.13
CA GLY A 186 4.09 -14.65 3.73
C GLY A 186 4.16 -13.86 5.03
N LYS A 187 5.19 -13.02 5.19
CA LYS A 187 5.45 -12.16 6.35
C LYS A 187 5.06 -10.71 6.05
N GLY A 188 4.87 -9.90 7.07
CA GLY A 188 4.84 -8.44 6.89
C GLY A 188 6.14 -7.89 6.31
N GLY A 189 6.08 -6.73 5.67
CA GLY A 189 7.25 -6.05 5.12
C GLY A 189 7.33 -4.59 5.58
N ILE A 190 8.51 -4.16 6.00
CA ILE A 190 8.79 -2.76 6.31
C ILE A 190 9.97 -2.28 5.45
N VAL A 191 9.78 -1.14 4.81
CA VAL A 191 10.86 -0.34 4.21
C VAL A 191 11.07 0.87 5.10
N PHE A 192 12.32 1.16 5.45
CA PHE A 192 12.69 2.43 6.05
C PHE A 192 13.55 3.24 5.07
N ASN A 193 12.98 4.33 4.57
CA ASN A 193 13.60 5.16 3.54
C ASN A 193 14.14 6.48 4.13
N LEU A 194 15.43 6.75 3.96
CA LEU A 194 16.11 7.94 4.46
C LEU A 194 16.50 8.84 3.28
N HIS A 195 16.03 10.09 3.22
CA HIS A 195 16.41 11.02 2.14
C HIS A 195 17.49 12.00 2.60
N ILE A 196 18.60 12.05 1.86
CA ILE A 196 19.74 12.94 2.08
C ILE A 196 19.75 13.98 0.95
N CYS A 197 19.03 15.08 1.18
CA CYS A 197 18.79 16.11 0.15
C CYS A 197 19.99 17.03 -0.09
N SER A 198 20.86 17.23 0.91
CA SER A 198 21.94 18.23 0.83
C SER A 198 23.05 18.00 1.85
N GLY A 199 24.08 18.85 1.80
CA GLY A 199 25.18 18.85 2.77
C GLY A 199 24.77 19.32 4.17
N ALA A 200 23.57 19.89 4.34
CA ALA A 200 23.06 20.30 5.66
C ALA A 200 22.91 19.10 6.62
N TYR A 201 22.74 17.89 6.08
CA TYR A 201 22.49 16.68 6.86
C TYR A 201 23.76 16.00 7.41
N PHE A 202 24.97 16.47 7.07
CA PHE A 202 26.20 15.81 7.53
C PHE A 202 26.29 15.69 9.05
N ARG A 203 25.97 16.78 9.77
CA ARG A 203 26.00 16.77 11.23
C ARG A 203 25.00 15.76 11.80
N ALA A 204 23.77 15.76 11.28
CA ALA A 204 22.73 14.84 11.73
C ALA A 204 23.11 13.38 11.49
N LEU A 205 23.60 13.05 10.29
CA LEU A 205 24.09 11.70 9.96
C LEU A 205 25.19 11.23 10.92
N MET A 206 26.15 12.10 11.25
CA MET A 206 27.21 11.77 12.20
C MET A 206 26.65 11.50 13.60
N VAL A 207 25.73 12.34 14.08
CA VAL A 207 25.07 12.12 15.39
C VAL A 207 24.32 10.80 15.39
N MET A 208 23.54 10.51 14.35
CA MET A 208 22.77 9.26 14.23
C MET A 208 23.69 8.03 14.27
N MET A 209 24.76 8.02 13.47
CA MET A 209 25.74 6.91 13.46
C MET A 209 26.46 6.77 14.81
N MET A 210 26.87 7.87 15.44
CA MET A 210 27.51 7.85 16.76
C MET A 210 26.57 7.35 17.87
N GLN A 211 25.26 7.57 17.71
CA GLN A 211 24.21 7.11 18.63
C GLN A 211 23.81 5.64 18.39
N GLY A 212 24.48 4.95 17.46
CA GLY A 212 24.23 3.56 17.12
C GLY A 212 22.91 3.32 16.37
N LEU A 213 22.37 4.35 15.71
CA LEU A 213 21.31 4.18 14.72
C LEU A 213 21.90 3.59 13.43
N PHE A 214 21.04 3.02 12.59
CA PHE A 214 21.39 2.28 11.37
C PHE A 214 22.00 0.91 11.69
N ARG A 215 21.14 -0.01 12.14
CA ARG A 215 21.56 -1.38 12.44
C ARG A 215 21.68 -2.21 11.16
N LYS A 216 22.69 -3.08 11.09
CA LYS A 216 22.93 -3.92 9.89
C LYS A 216 21.82 -4.93 9.61
N ASP A 217 21.10 -5.36 10.63
CA ASP A 217 19.92 -6.24 10.55
C ASP A 217 18.62 -5.49 10.24
N VAL A 218 18.69 -4.16 10.16
CA VAL A 218 17.60 -3.26 9.76
C VAL A 218 18.05 -2.41 8.55
N PRO A 219 18.27 -3.04 7.38
CA PRO A 219 18.79 -2.33 6.21
C PRO A 219 17.82 -1.28 5.67
N LEU A 220 18.36 -0.11 5.31
CA LEU A 220 17.60 1.05 4.84
C LEU A 220 17.58 1.16 3.31
N SER A 221 16.60 1.87 2.79
CA SER A 221 16.69 2.54 1.48
C SER A 221 17.24 3.95 1.70
N ILE A 222 18.46 4.25 1.25
CA ILE A 222 19.14 5.53 1.51
C ILE A 222 19.25 6.31 0.20
N HIS A 223 18.43 7.36 0.04
CA HIS A 223 18.34 8.10 -1.20
C HIS A 223 19.08 9.42 -1.12
N ILE A 224 19.94 9.71 -2.10
CA ILE A 224 20.89 10.83 -2.02
C ILE A 224 20.83 11.71 -3.27
N THR A 225 20.80 13.02 -3.06
CA THR A 225 21.16 13.99 -4.11
C THR A 225 22.66 14.24 -4.06
N ALA A 226 23.38 13.72 -5.04
CA ALA A 226 24.83 13.57 -5.07
C ALA A 226 25.60 14.86 -5.39
N GLY A 227 24.97 15.82 -6.08
CA GLY A 227 25.71 16.97 -6.59
C GLY A 227 26.20 17.94 -5.51
N PRO A 228 27.08 18.88 -5.90
CA PRO A 228 27.67 19.86 -5.01
C PRO A 228 26.70 20.97 -4.60
N ASP A 229 25.58 21.15 -5.29
CA ASP A 229 24.66 22.27 -5.09
C ASP A 229 23.27 21.81 -4.60
N THR A 230 22.47 22.73 -4.05
CA THR A 230 21.10 22.43 -3.58
C THR A 230 20.04 23.33 -4.17
N TYR A 231 20.20 24.65 -4.05
CA TYR A 231 19.20 25.65 -4.42
C TYR A 231 19.41 26.19 -5.83
N LYS A 232 20.66 26.35 -6.24
CA LYS A 232 21.05 26.83 -7.58
C LYS A 232 22.47 26.37 -7.91
N LEU A 233 22.77 26.32 -9.21
CA LEU A 233 24.10 25.97 -9.69
C LEU A 233 25.19 26.86 -9.06
N GLY A 234 26.22 26.23 -8.50
CA GLY A 234 27.38 26.86 -7.88
C GLY A 234 27.23 27.30 -6.42
N ASP A 235 26.11 27.00 -5.75
CA ASP A 235 25.93 27.35 -4.33
C ASP A 235 26.73 26.49 -3.34
N ASN A 236 27.28 25.35 -3.78
CA ASN A 236 28.10 24.43 -3.00
C ASN A 236 27.43 23.90 -1.70
N ALA A 237 26.09 23.94 -1.63
CA ALA A 237 25.31 23.53 -0.46
C ALA A 237 24.90 22.04 -0.46
N GLY A 238 25.18 21.33 -1.55
CA GLY A 238 24.84 19.92 -1.75
C GLY A 238 25.73 18.93 -1.01
N PHE A 239 25.39 17.65 -1.12
CA PHE A 239 26.10 16.55 -0.48
C PHE A 239 27.49 16.34 -1.07
N PHE A 240 27.65 16.57 -2.37
CA PHE A 240 28.90 16.43 -3.12
C PHE A 240 29.54 15.03 -2.94
N ALA A 241 28.85 14.00 -3.42
CA ALA A 241 29.17 12.59 -3.25
C ALA A 241 30.61 12.22 -3.66
N GLU A 242 31.14 12.79 -4.75
CA GLU A 242 32.48 12.44 -5.24
C GLU A 242 33.62 13.14 -4.49
N ASN A 243 33.31 14.14 -3.65
CA ASN A 243 34.33 14.92 -2.97
C ASN A 243 34.96 14.11 -1.82
N LYS A 244 36.30 13.93 -1.89
CA LYS A 244 37.11 13.15 -0.94
C LYS A 244 37.04 13.62 0.51
N PHE A 245 36.61 14.86 0.76
CA PHE A 245 36.56 15.46 2.09
C PHE A 245 35.13 15.77 2.57
N LYS A 246 34.12 15.54 1.72
CA LYS A 246 32.70 15.78 2.04
C LYS A 246 31.88 14.49 1.87
N GLY A 247 31.15 14.35 0.76
CA GLY A 247 30.18 13.29 0.57
C GLY A 247 30.79 11.90 0.46
N LYS A 248 31.98 11.75 -0.16
CA LYS A 248 32.58 10.44 -0.43
C LYS A 248 32.78 9.57 0.81
N PRO A 249 33.49 10.02 1.86
CA PRO A 249 33.68 9.20 3.06
C PRO A 249 32.36 8.84 3.76
N VAL A 250 31.36 9.72 3.70
CA VAL A 250 30.04 9.45 4.30
C VAL A 250 29.29 8.40 3.49
N LEU A 251 29.31 8.53 2.16
CA LEU A 251 28.67 7.58 1.25
C LEU A 251 29.27 6.17 1.35
N GLU A 252 30.60 6.07 1.44
CA GLU A 252 31.30 4.78 1.65
C GLU A 252 30.88 4.09 2.96
N VAL A 253 30.57 4.86 4.00
CA VAL A 253 30.05 4.32 5.27
C VAL A 253 28.58 3.92 5.14
N LEU A 254 27.73 4.77 4.53
CA LEU A 254 26.29 4.54 4.42
C LEU A 254 25.93 3.26 3.66
N GLN A 255 26.76 2.85 2.68
CA GLN A 255 26.59 1.58 1.95
C GLN A 255 26.58 0.33 2.85
N ASN A 256 27.10 0.43 4.08
CA ASN A 256 27.08 -0.67 5.04
C ASN A 256 25.75 -0.84 5.77
N TYR A 257 24.83 0.13 5.61
CA TYR A 257 23.55 0.18 6.32
C TYR A 257 22.34 -0.01 5.41
N GLY A 258 22.52 -0.09 4.10
CA GLY A 258 21.38 -0.15 3.19
C GLY A 258 21.73 -0.05 1.72
N GLU A 259 20.68 0.04 0.91
CA GLU A 259 20.78 0.30 -0.53
C GLU A 259 20.95 1.81 -0.78
N ILE A 260 21.88 2.16 -1.66
CA ILE A 260 22.05 3.56 -2.09
C ILE A 260 21.19 3.81 -3.32
N GLY A 261 20.18 4.66 -3.16
CA GLY A 261 19.30 5.13 -4.22
C GLY A 261 19.58 6.58 -4.62
N SER A 262 19.05 6.97 -5.77
CA SER A 262 19.07 8.35 -6.24
C SER A 262 17.90 9.14 -5.67
N HIS A 263 18.17 10.34 -5.16
CA HIS A 263 17.12 11.29 -4.78
C HIS A 263 17.08 12.44 -5.80
N GLY A 264 16.33 12.24 -6.88
CA GLY A 264 16.16 13.23 -7.94
C GLY A 264 17.34 13.35 -8.89
N GLY A 265 17.50 14.56 -9.42
CA GLY A 265 18.67 14.96 -10.20
C GLY A 265 19.76 15.63 -9.37
N TRP A 266 20.76 16.17 -10.07
CA TRP A 266 22.02 16.71 -9.54
C TRP A 266 21.91 17.75 -8.40
N MET A 267 20.81 18.50 -8.28
CA MET A 267 20.68 19.63 -7.35
C MET A 267 19.28 19.65 -6.74
N HIS A 268 19.15 19.34 -5.45
CA HIS A 268 17.88 18.91 -4.88
C HIS A 268 16.71 19.88 -5.07
N ASN A 269 16.78 21.09 -4.49
CA ASN A 269 15.66 22.05 -4.55
C ASN A 269 15.50 22.63 -5.95
N PHE A 270 16.62 22.89 -6.64
CA PHE A 270 16.57 23.36 -8.03
C PHE A 270 15.82 22.36 -8.90
N PHE A 271 16.16 21.06 -8.81
CA PHE A 271 15.51 20.01 -9.57
C PHE A 271 14.03 19.89 -9.20
N ALA A 272 13.70 19.74 -7.91
CA ALA A 272 12.33 19.61 -7.40
C ALA A 272 11.37 20.66 -7.97
N TYR A 273 11.76 21.93 -7.85
CA TYR A 273 10.90 23.07 -8.20
C TYR A 273 10.93 23.45 -9.67
N ASN A 274 11.89 22.93 -10.46
CA ASN A 274 11.99 23.25 -11.88
C ASN A 274 11.67 22.06 -12.81
N LEU A 275 11.50 20.84 -12.28
CA LEU A 275 11.33 19.62 -13.07
C LEU A 275 10.24 19.73 -14.15
N GLN A 276 9.06 20.21 -13.77
CA GLN A 276 7.93 20.42 -14.69
C GLN A 276 8.14 21.52 -15.73
N TYR A 277 9.13 22.39 -15.54
CA TYR A 277 9.44 23.50 -16.44
C TYR A 277 10.70 23.27 -17.29
N MET A 278 11.45 22.20 -17.00
CA MET A 278 12.67 21.87 -17.72
C MET A 278 12.38 21.03 -18.97
N PRO A 279 13.14 21.21 -20.06
CA PRO A 279 13.15 20.24 -21.15
C PRO A 279 13.52 18.85 -20.61
N VAL A 280 12.81 17.80 -21.07
CA VAL A 280 13.00 16.41 -20.61
C VAL A 280 14.47 15.98 -20.70
N GLN A 281 15.17 16.35 -21.78
CA GLN A 281 16.58 16.00 -21.97
C GLN A 281 17.48 16.62 -20.89
N LYS A 282 17.16 17.82 -20.42
CA LYS A 282 17.91 18.49 -19.35
C LYS A 282 17.61 17.86 -17.99
N ALA A 283 16.35 17.50 -17.72
CA ALA A 283 15.99 16.77 -16.52
C ALA A 283 16.69 15.40 -16.48
N ALA A 284 16.64 14.64 -17.58
CA ALA A 284 17.35 13.38 -17.75
C ALA A 284 18.86 13.51 -17.54
N GLN A 285 19.48 14.58 -18.06
CA GLN A 285 20.90 14.86 -17.82
C GLN A 285 21.21 15.02 -16.32
N PHE A 286 20.38 15.74 -15.56
CA PHE A 286 20.58 15.89 -14.12
C PHE A 286 20.35 14.59 -13.35
N ILE A 287 19.43 13.74 -13.79
CA ILE A 287 19.27 12.39 -13.24
C ILE A 287 20.54 11.58 -13.49
N ASN A 288 21.05 11.53 -14.72
CA ASN A 288 22.28 10.78 -15.05
C ASN A 288 23.47 11.21 -14.21
N TRP A 289 23.71 12.52 -14.07
CA TRP A 289 24.82 12.99 -13.23
C TRP A 289 24.70 12.51 -11.79
N ASN A 290 23.47 12.46 -11.26
CA ASN A 290 23.23 11.96 -9.92
C ASN A 290 23.55 10.46 -9.81
N PHE A 291 23.06 9.66 -10.76
CA PHE A 291 23.34 8.23 -10.86
C PHE A 291 24.84 7.98 -11.01
N ASP A 292 25.49 8.57 -12.01
CA ASP A 292 26.91 8.38 -12.32
C ASP A 292 27.80 8.66 -11.10
N ALA A 293 27.54 9.74 -10.35
CA ALA A 293 28.30 10.08 -9.15
C ALA A 293 28.11 9.05 -8.03
N LEU A 294 26.88 8.58 -7.80
CA LEU A 294 26.61 7.54 -6.79
C LEU A 294 27.22 6.20 -7.20
N GLU A 295 27.06 5.78 -8.45
CA GLU A 295 27.61 4.53 -8.98
C GLU A 295 29.14 4.54 -8.97
N THR A 296 29.76 5.68 -9.30
CA THR A 296 31.23 5.84 -9.27
C THR A 296 31.81 5.67 -7.88
N VAL A 297 31.14 6.22 -6.84
CA VAL A 297 31.62 6.11 -5.46
C VAL A 297 31.31 4.75 -4.84
N THR A 298 30.15 4.19 -5.15
CA THR A 298 29.68 2.92 -4.56
C THR A 298 30.18 1.68 -5.29
N GLY A 299 30.56 1.81 -6.57
CA GLY A 299 30.88 0.69 -7.44
C GLY A 299 29.68 -0.22 -7.74
N ARG A 300 28.45 0.24 -7.47
CA ARG A 300 27.21 -0.51 -7.66
C ARG A 300 26.24 0.28 -8.51
N LYS A 301 25.43 -0.41 -9.30
CA LYS A 301 24.31 0.17 -10.05
C LYS A 301 23.27 0.73 -9.07
N VAL A 302 22.76 1.92 -9.33
CA VAL A 302 21.63 2.48 -8.57
C VAL A 302 20.34 1.83 -9.05
N ARG A 303 19.54 1.31 -8.10
CA ARG A 303 18.30 0.55 -8.38
C ARG A 303 17.04 1.18 -7.79
N GLU A 304 17.20 2.16 -6.92
CA GLU A 304 16.13 2.83 -6.20
C GLU A 304 16.12 4.33 -6.51
N TYR A 305 14.93 4.91 -6.56
CA TYR A 305 14.75 6.32 -6.87
C TYR A 305 13.72 7.00 -5.96
N SER A 306 13.82 8.32 -5.82
CA SER A 306 12.78 9.15 -5.19
C SER A 306 12.84 10.55 -5.77
N ASP A 307 11.69 11.16 -6.03
CA ASP A 307 11.62 12.54 -6.50
C ASP A 307 11.63 13.56 -5.34
N PRO A 308 12.59 14.49 -5.34
CA PRO A 308 12.58 15.67 -4.48
C PRO A 308 11.26 16.43 -4.58
N GLY A 309 10.64 16.71 -3.43
CA GLY A 309 9.39 17.44 -3.36
C GLY A 309 8.17 16.70 -3.91
N GLY A 310 8.28 15.40 -4.24
CA GLY A 310 7.16 14.57 -4.70
C GLY A 310 6.67 14.87 -6.12
N ASN A 311 7.41 15.67 -6.89
CA ASN A 311 7.08 15.98 -8.28
C ASN A 311 7.53 14.85 -9.20
N HIS A 312 6.62 13.94 -9.59
CA HIS A 312 6.93 12.73 -10.35
C HIS A 312 6.18 12.67 -11.69
N PRO A 313 6.65 13.37 -12.76
CA PRO A 313 6.04 13.29 -14.08
C PRO A 313 6.12 11.89 -14.70
N LEU A 314 5.07 11.48 -15.42
CA LEU A 314 4.94 10.15 -16.04
C LEU A 314 6.12 9.67 -16.92
N TRP A 315 6.86 10.58 -17.56
CA TRP A 315 7.99 10.19 -18.41
C TRP A 315 9.17 9.63 -17.61
N ILE A 316 9.26 9.98 -16.32
CA ILE A 316 10.36 9.56 -15.44
C ILE A 316 10.38 8.05 -15.30
N ASP A 317 9.24 7.40 -15.13
CA ASP A 317 9.18 5.96 -14.86
C ASP A 317 9.83 5.13 -15.97
N SER A 318 9.47 5.40 -17.23
CA SER A 318 10.10 4.75 -18.38
C SER A 318 11.60 5.03 -18.45
N TYR A 319 12.02 6.24 -18.09
CA TYR A 319 13.43 6.62 -18.10
C TYR A 319 14.24 5.92 -17.00
N LEU A 320 13.69 5.84 -15.79
CA LEU A 320 14.31 5.14 -14.66
C LEU A 320 14.42 3.64 -14.93
N GLU A 321 13.41 3.05 -15.56
CA GLU A 321 13.43 1.64 -15.97
C GLU A 321 14.61 1.36 -16.93
N GLU A 322 14.85 2.23 -17.92
CA GLU A 322 16.01 2.13 -18.82
C GLU A 322 17.35 2.22 -18.09
N LEU A 323 17.41 2.95 -16.97
CA LEU A 323 18.60 3.06 -16.12
C LEU A 323 18.82 1.85 -15.20
N GLY A 324 17.85 0.91 -15.14
CA GLY A 324 17.90 -0.29 -14.31
C GLY A 324 17.26 -0.13 -12.93
N VAL A 325 16.48 0.94 -12.71
CA VAL A 325 15.70 1.14 -11.48
C VAL A 325 14.52 0.17 -11.46
N ASN A 326 14.29 -0.48 -10.32
CA ASN A 326 13.17 -1.41 -10.13
C ASN A 326 12.16 -0.92 -9.07
N SER A 327 12.48 0.15 -8.34
CA SER A 327 11.63 0.68 -7.29
C SER A 327 11.81 2.16 -7.06
N TYR A 328 10.74 2.82 -6.63
CA TYR A 328 10.77 4.22 -6.26
C TYR A 328 9.82 4.58 -5.13
N TYR A 329 10.21 5.58 -4.35
CA TYR A 329 9.37 6.25 -3.36
C TYR A 329 8.20 6.96 -4.06
N TYR A 330 7.00 6.88 -3.48
CA TYR A 330 5.82 7.53 -4.04
C TYR A 330 4.97 8.22 -2.96
N ALA A 331 4.56 9.47 -3.23
CA ALA A 331 3.68 10.23 -2.34
C ALA A 331 2.19 9.96 -2.61
N GLY A 332 1.84 9.58 -3.85
CA GLY A 332 0.51 9.10 -4.20
C GLY A 332 0.21 7.74 -3.58
N ASP A 333 -1.05 7.31 -3.64
CA ASP A 333 -1.51 6.03 -3.06
C ASP A 333 -1.16 5.87 -1.56
N SER A 334 -1.05 6.99 -0.84
CA SER A 334 -0.52 7.02 0.53
C SER A 334 -1.24 6.06 1.46
N GLY A 335 -0.46 5.29 2.21
CA GLY A 335 -0.92 4.23 3.10
C GLY A 335 -1.18 2.90 2.41
N SER A 336 -1.00 2.78 1.10
CA SER A 336 -1.17 1.50 0.39
C SER A 336 0.10 0.62 0.41
N SER A 337 -0.01 -0.57 -0.19
CA SER A 337 1.13 -1.47 -0.46
C SER A 337 1.85 -1.04 -1.74
N PRO A 338 3.05 -1.59 -2.04
CA PRO A 338 3.68 -1.36 -3.32
C PRO A 338 2.75 -1.68 -4.48
N THR A 339 2.76 -0.81 -5.49
CA THR A 339 1.79 -0.84 -6.58
C THR A 339 2.43 -0.37 -7.90
N HIS A 340 1.67 -0.50 -8.99
CA HIS A 340 1.96 0.14 -10.27
C HIS A 340 0.93 1.26 -10.47
N PRO A 341 1.27 2.51 -10.09
CA PRO A 341 0.30 3.60 -10.10
C PRO A 341 -0.29 3.81 -11.49
N ARG A 342 -1.56 4.20 -11.50
CA ARG A 342 -2.25 4.65 -12.69
C ARG A 342 -2.48 6.15 -12.59
N LEU A 343 -1.93 6.88 -13.56
CA LEU A 343 -2.18 8.31 -13.71
C LEU A 343 -2.89 8.53 -15.04
N ASP A 344 -4.06 9.16 -14.99
CA ASP A 344 -4.93 9.40 -16.15
C ASP A 344 -5.23 8.13 -16.96
N GLY A 345 -5.45 7.02 -16.25
CA GLY A 345 -5.78 5.71 -16.84
C GLY A 345 -4.64 4.99 -17.55
N LYS A 346 -3.41 5.51 -17.47
CA LYS A 346 -2.20 4.84 -17.98
C LYS A 346 -1.36 4.38 -16.80
N TYR A 347 -0.77 3.19 -16.96
CA TYR A 347 0.26 2.76 -16.02
C TYR A 347 1.51 3.62 -16.21
N ALA A 348 2.09 4.01 -15.08
CA ALA A 348 3.36 4.74 -15.04
C ALA A 348 4.51 3.87 -15.60
N SER A 349 4.61 2.62 -15.13
CA SER A 349 5.37 1.52 -15.75
C SER A 349 4.82 0.17 -15.23
N GLN A 350 5.17 -0.93 -15.91
CA GLN A 350 4.81 -2.30 -15.52
C GLN A 350 5.93 -3.07 -14.80
N ASN A 351 7.15 -2.54 -14.81
CA ASN A 351 8.35 -3.27 -14.34
C ASN A 351 9.03 -2.61 -13.13
N ILE A 352 8.66 -1.36 -12.84
CA ILE A 352 9.08 -0.62 -11.65
C ILE A 352 7.93 -0.57 -10.63
N TRP A 353 8.26 -0.76 -9.36
CA TRP A 353 7.30 -0.71 -8.26
C TRP A 353 7.33 0.64 -7.55
N ALA A 354 6.18 1.28 -7.42
CA ALA A 354 6.01 2.41 -6.54
C ALA A 354 5.86 1.91 -5.10
N PHE A 355 6.50 2.58 -4.15
CA PHE A 355 6.37 2.35 -2.73
C PHE A 355 5.70 3.58 -2.10
N PRO A 356 4.37 3.53 -1.88
CA PRO A 356 3.65 4.61 -1.22
C PRO A 356 4.13 4.84 0.21
N ILE A 357 4.25 6.09 0.62
CA ILE A 357 4.47 6.45 2.03
C ILE A 357 3.32 5.99 2.90
N SER A 358 3.62 5.56 4.12
CA SER A 358 2.64 5.44 5.21
C SER A 358 2.70 6.70 6.04
N PRO A 359 1.71 7.62 5.94
CA PRO A 359 1.73 8.85 6.71
C PRO A 359 1.15 8.64 8.11
N TYR A 360 1.50 9.55 9.03
CA TYR A 360 0.70 9.82 10.21
C TYR A 360 -0.12 11.07 9.94
N HIS A 361 -1.40 10.86 9.64
CA HIS A 361 -2.34 11.88 9.22
C HIS A 361 -1.83 12.65 7.99
N GLU A 362 -1.69 13.97 8.09
CA GLU A 362 -1.15 14.84 7.03
C GLU A 362 0.39 14.86 6.96
N PHE A 363 1.11 14.17 7.86
CA PHE A 363 2.57 14.20 7.97
C PHE A 363 3.22 12.90 7.44
N ALA A 364 4.30 13.02 6.66
CA ALA A 364 5.03 11.87 6.12
C ALA A 364 6.33 11.58 6.88
N SER A 365 7.03 12.63 7.32
CA SER A 365 8.35 12.53 7.96
C SER A 365 8.33 12.89 9.45
N PHE A 366 9.34 12.43 10.20
CA PHE A 366 9.41 12.72 11.63
C PHE A 366 9.63 14.22 11.91
N GLU A 367 10.34 14.95 11.04
CA GLU A 367 10.51 16.39 11.20
C GLU A 367 9.19 17.15 10.98
N GLU A 368 8.36 16.71 10.03
CA GLU A 368 7.01 17.26 9.82
C GLU A 368 6.13 17.02 11.04
N MET A 369 6.13 15.79 11.59
CA MET A 369 5.39 15.45 12.81
C MET A 369 5.83 16.31 14.00
N GLN A 370 7.15 16.51 14.16
CA GLN A 370 7.69 17.37 15.21
C GLN A 370 7.22 18.83 15.05
N ARG A 371 7.27 19.38 13.84
CA ARG A 371 6.80 20.75 13.55
C ARG A 371 5.28 20.89 13.70
N GLY A 372 4.54 19.84 13.37
CA GLY A 372 3.10 19.72 13.54
C GLY A 372 2.65 19.54 15.00
N GLY A 373 3.60 19.38 15.93
CA GLY A 373 3.29 19.25 17.37
C GLY A 373 2.77 17.88 17.77
N VAL A 374 2.94 16.85 16.94
CA VAL A 374 2.62 15.47 17.30
C VAL A 374 3.52 15.03 18.45
N SER A 375 2.97 14.39 19.48
CA SER A 375 3.77 13.97 20.62
C SER A 375 4.68 12.77 20.27
N SER A 376 5.82 12.66 20.94
CA SER A 376 6.70 11.49 20.76
C SER A 376 6.03 10.17 21.14
N GLY A 377 5.05 10.19 22.04
CA GLY A 377 4.26 9.00 22.40
C GLY A 377 3.36 8.54 21.25
N GLU A 378 2.66 9.48 20.62
CA GLU A 378 1.81 9.19 19.45
C GLU A 378 2.63 8.63 18.27
N VAL A 379 3.79 9.22 17.97
CA VAL A 379 4.66 8.70 16.88
C VAL A 379 5.16 7.29 17.16
N LYS A 380 5.58 6.99 18.40
CA LYS A 380 6.04 5.64 18.77
C LYS A 380 4.91 4.61 18.65
N GLN A 381 3.72 4.94 19.17
CA GLN A 381 2.57 4.06 19.07
C GLN A 381 2.18 3.81 17.61
N TRP A 382 2.18 4.85 16.78
CA TRP A 382 1.89 4.71 15.36
C TRP A 382 2.89 3.79 14.64
N LEU A 383 4.19 3.92 14.93
CA LEU A 383 5.23 3.05 14.37
C LEU A 383 5.03 1.58 14.80
N ASP A 384 4.73 1.36 16.08
CA ASP A 384 4.46 0.01 16.61
C ASP A 384 3.22 -0.61 15.95
N ASP A 385 2.13 0.15 15.88
CA ASP A 385 0.88 -0.25 15.24
C ASP A 385 1.10 -0.55 13.75
N LEU A 386 1.90 0.25 13.04
CA LEU A 386 2.22 0.03 11.63
C LEU A 386 2.98 -1.28 11.43
N VAL A 387 3.97 -1.57 12.28
CA VAL A 387 4.69 -2.84 12.22
C VAL A 387 3.74 -4.01 12.49
N ASP A 388 2.92 -3.95 13.54
CA ASP A 388 1.97 -5.02 13.85
C ASP A 388 0.90 -5.20 12.77
N PHE A 389 0.44 -4.11 12.17
CA PHE A 389 -0.46 -4.13 11.03
C PHE A 389 0.19 -4.85 9.84
N THR A 390 1.43 -4.52 9.47
CA THR A 390 2.10 -5.22 8.35
C THR A 390 2.27 -6.71 8.62
N ALA A 391 2.58 -7.09 9.87
CA ALA A 391 2.71 -8.48 10.29
C ALA A 391 1.40 -9.26 10.15
N GLY A 392 0.29 -8.74 10.71
CA GLY A 392 -1.01 -9.40 10.64
C GLY A 392 -1.55 -9.46 9.21
N GLU A 393 -1.50 -8.33 8.51
CA GLU A 393 -2.08 -8.17 7.19
C GLU A 393 -1.21 -8.78 6.07
N ARG A 394 0.06 -9.08 6.38
CA ARG A 394 1.10 -9.61 5.48
C ARG A 394 1.35 -8.70 4.29
N THR A 395 1.34 -7.40 4.54
CA THR A 395 1.54 -6.35 3.55
C THR A 395 2.89 -5.69 3.73
N ILE A 396 3.34 -4.97 2.70
CA ILE A 396 4.58 -4.19 2.74
C ILE A 396 4.19 -2.72 2.94
N ARG A 397 4.86 -2.01 3.86
CA ARG A 397 4.68 -0.58 4.11
C ARG A 397 6.02 0.12 4.17
N MET A 398 6.02 1.42 3.85
CA MET A 398 7.21 2.25 3.89
C MET A 398 7.04 3.41 4.87
N VAL A 399 8.03 3.59 5.74
CA VAL A 399 8.23 4.78 6.56
C VAL A 399 9.38 5.58 5.95
N TYR A 400 9.25 6.91 5.95
CA TYR A 400 10.23 7.81 5.36
C TYR A 400 10.58 8.95 6.33
N THR A 401 11.84 9.38 6.34
CA THR A 401 12.27 10.61 7.05
C THR A 401 13.59 11.17 6.48
N HIS A 402 14.02 12.32 6.98
CA HIS A 402 15.35 12.86 6.75
C HIS A 402 16.32 12.56 7.92
N PRO A 403 17.64 12.72 7.73
CA PRO A 403 18.55 12.77 8.85
C PRO A 403 18.24 13.95 9.78
N SER A 404 18.14 13.69 11.08
CA SER A 404 17.88 14.71 12.09
C SER A 404 18.63 14.42 13.38
N ASP A 405 19.23 15.45 13.98
CA ASP A 405 19.85 15.38 15.31
C ASP A 405 18.88 15.81 16.43
N ALA A 406 17.61 16.07 16.10
CA ALA A 406 16.58 16.35 17.09
C ALA A 406 16.24 15.08 17.87
N ARG A 407 16.22 15.17 19.21
CA ARG A 407 15.89 14.03 20.09
C ARG A 407 14.58 13.33 19.70
N PHE A 408 13.57 14.09 19.30
CA PHE A 408 12.30 13.57 18.79
C PHE A 408 12.49 12.54 17.67
N CYS A 409 13.25 12.92 16.63
CA CYS A 409 13.49 12.07 15.46
C CYS A 409 14.39 10.88 15.80
N LEU A 410 15.44 11.11 16.62
CA LEU A 410 16.33 10.03 17.08
C LEU A 410 15.58 8.96 17.87
N ASP A 411 14.66 9.37 18.74
CA ASP A 411 13.86 8.44 19.55
C ASP A 411 12.81 7.70 18.71
N ALA A 412 12.25 8.32 17.67
CA ALA A 412 11.33 7.68 16.72
C ALA A 412 12.03 6.60 15.88
N ILE A 413 13.20 6.93 15.31
CA ILE A 413 14.01 5.99 14.52
C ILE A 413 14.41 4.78 15.37
N ARG A 414 14.91 5.02 16.59
CA ARG A 414 15.28 3.93 17.50
C ARG A 414 14.09 3.02 17.80
N ASN A 415 12.91 3.59 18.02
CA ASN A 415 11.69 2.80 18.25
C ASN A 415 11.35 1.91 17.06
N LEU A 416 11.38 2.47 15.84
CA LEU A 416 11.14 1.70 14.62
C LEU A 416 12.15 0.56 14.46
N GLU A 417 13.44 0.83 14.63
CA GLU A 417 14.50 -0.18 14.53
C GLU A 417 14.33 -1.29 15.59
N ASP A 418 14.03 -0.93 16.83
CA ASP A 418 13.82 -1.88 17.93
C ASP A 418 12.61 -2.79 17.67
N LYS A 419 11.45 -2.21 17.32
CA LYS A 419 10.23 -2.96 17.02
C LYS A 419 10.41 -3.84 15.78
N ALA A 420 10.98 -3.29 14.69
CA ALA A 420 11.18 -4.04 13.46
C ALA A 420 12.16 -5.21 13.65
N ALA A 421 13.27 -5.00 14.36
CA ALA A 421 14.22 -6.07 14.65
C ALA A 421 13.58 -7.17 15.51
N ALA A 422 12.80 -6.80 16.53
CA ALA A 422 12.09 -7.77 17.38
C ALA A 422 11.11 -8.62 16.57
N GLU A 423 10.26 -8.00 15.74
CA GLU A 423 9.27 -8.72 14.94
C GLU A 423 9.90 -9.53 13.78
N GLN A 424 11.05 -9.08 13.25
CA GLN A 424 11.84 -9.84 12.29
C GLN A 424 12.43 -11.10 12.93
N ASN A 425 12.98 -10.99 14.15
CA ASN A 425 13.50 -12.12 14.90
C ASN A 425 12.39 -13.13 15.28
N ASN A 426 11.18 -12.63 15.55
CA ASN A 426 9.98 -13.46 15.73
C ASN A 426 9.45 -14.06 14.42
N GLY A 427 10.05 -13.70 13.28
CA GLY A 427 9.69 -14.21 11.96
C GLY A 427 8.35 -13.69 11.43
N ARG A 428 7.79 -12.63 12.04
CA ARG A 428 6.50 -12.00 11.67
C ARG A 428 6.64 -11.00 10.54
N ILE A 429 7.78 -10.29 10.47
CA ILE A 429 8.09 -9.36 9.38
C ILE A 429 9.45 -9.63 8.72
N THR A 430 9.71 -8.89 7.65
CA THR A 430 11.03 -8.64 7.09
C THR A 430 11.21 -7.13 6.94
N ILE A 431 12.34 -6.58 7.36
CA ILE A 431 12.74 -5.21 7.04
C ILE A 431 13.84 -5.23 5.99
N ALA A 432 13.61 -4.54 4.87
CA ALA A 432 14.51 -4.56 3.71
C ALA A 432 14.40 -3.29 2.87
N PRO A 433 15.41 -2.99 2.03
CA PRO A 433 15.31 -1.92 1.04
C PRO A 433 14.20 -2.19 0.01
N MET A 434 13.72 -1.14 -0.65
CA MET A 434 12.65 -1.24 -1.65
C MET A 434 13.00 -2.19 -2.80
N SER A 435 14.22 -2.11 -3.31
CA SER A 435 14.71 -2.91 -4.43
C SER A 435 14.66 -4.41 -4.14
N TRP A 436 14.88 -4.80 -2.89
CA TRP A 436 14.80 -6.19 -2.45
C TRP A 436 13.35 -6.69 -2.48
N PHE A 437 12.40 -5.88 -2.01
CA PHE A 437 10.98 -6.19 -2.13
C PHE A 437 10.52 -6.19 -3.59
N ALA A 438 10.99 -5.24 -4.41
CA ALA A 438 10.66 -5.17 -5.82
C ALA A 438 11.16 -6.40 -6.60
N ASP A 439 12.34 -6.93 -6.28
CA ASP A 439 12.84 -8.19 -6.85
C ASP A 439 11.91 -9.36 -6.51
N PHE A 440 11.44 -9.43 -5.26
CA PHE A 440 10.45 -10.42 -4.88
C PHE A 440 9.12 -10.19 -5.61
N LEU A 441 8.63 -8.96 -5.70
CA LEU A 441 7.33 -8.63 -6.31
C LEU A 441 7.32 -8.90 -7.81
N ASN A 442 8.40 -8.58 -8.53
CA ASN A 442 8.58 -8.91 -9.95
C ASN A 442 8.52 -10.42 -10.16
N ARG A 443 9.24 -11.19 -9.32
CA ARG A 443 9.15 -12.65 -9.36
C ARG A 443 7.75 -13.14 -8.99
N ASN A 444 7.13 -12.61 -7.93
CA ASN A 444 5.79 -12.98 -7.48
C ASN A 444 4.76 -12.83 -8.61
N ALA A 445 4.79 -11.70 -9.33
CA ALA A 445 3.90 -11.40 -10.45
C ALA A 445 4.02 -12.39 -11.62
N GLN A 446 5.20 -13.01 -11.82
CA GLN A 446 5.40 -14.04 -12.85
C GLN A 446 4.89 -15.44 -12.43
N THR A 447 4.46 -15.62 -11.18
CA THR A 447 4.04 -16.92 -10.66
C THR A 447 2.70 -17.34 -11.25
N ARG A 448 2.69 -18.45 -11.98
CA ARG A 448 1.46 -19.13 -12.39
C ARG A 448 1.05 -20.09 -11.30
N TRP A 449 -0.22 -20.08 -10.95
CA TRP A 449 -0.71 -20.91 -9.86
C TRP A 449 -2.16 -21.34 -10.06
N GLN A 450 -2.51 -22.48 -9.50
CA GLN A 450 -3.86 -23.01 -9.50
C GLN A 450 -4.16 -23.65 -8.15
N VAL A 451 -5.35 -23.39 -7.61
CA VAL A 451 -5.85 -24.05 -6.39
C VAL A 451 -7.15 -24.76 -6.73
N LYS A 452 -7.21 -26.06 -6.45
CA LYS A 452 -8.42 -26.87 -6.61
C LYS A 452 -8.85 -27.40 -5.25
N LYS A 453 -10.02 -26.95 -4.78
CA LYS A 453 -10.66 -27.56 -3.60
C LYS A 453 -11.15 -28.96 -3.98
N GLN A 454 -10.83 -29.93 -3.14
CA GLN A 454 -11.22 -31.33 -3.32
C GLN A 454 -12.55 -31.59 -2.59
N GLU A 455 -13.31 -32.59 -3.05
CA GLU A 455 -14.55 -33.03 -2.38
C GLU A 455 -14.30 -33.47 -0.93
N SER A 456 -13.12 -34.00 -0.65
CA SER A 456 -12.66 -34.38 0.70
C SER A 456 -12.43 -33.19 1.65
N GLY A 457 -12.62 -31.95 1.18
CA GLY A 457 -12.39 -30.73 1.96
C GLY A 457 -10.93 -30.26 2.02
N GLY A 458 -10.03 -30.93 1.29
CA GLY A 458 -8.63 -30.54 1.11
C GLY A 458 -8.40 -29.65 -0.13
N TYR A 459 -7.12 -29.39 -0.43
CA TYR A 459 -6.70 -28.59 -1.59
C TYR A 459 -5.58 -29.29 -2.37
N VAL A 460 -5.61 -29.14 -3.68
CA VAL A 460 -4.46 -29.40 -4.57
C VAL A 460 -3.98 -28.06 -5.09
N ILE A 461 -2.68 -27.82 -5.00
CA ILE A 461 -2.07 -26.53 -5.34
C ILE A 461 -0.87 -26.76 -6.25
N ASP A 462 -0.91 -26.15 -7.42
CA ASP A 462 0.17 -26.15 -8.40
C ASP A 462 0.73 -24.73 -8.53
N LEU A 463 2.06 -24.61 -8.48
CA LEU A 463 2.81 -23.36 -8.59
C LEU A 463 3.92 -23.53 -9.63
N GLU A 464 4.11 -22.52 -10.47
CA GLU A 464 5.19 -22.45 -11.45
C GLU A 464 5.74 -21.03 -11.55
N ASN A 465 7.06 -20.89 -11.50
CA ASN A 465 7.74 -19.61 -11.68
C ASN A 465 9.12 -19.85 -12.36
N PRO A 466 9.44 -19.16 -13.47
CA PRO A 466 10.69 -19.37 -14.19
C PRO A 466 11.94 -18.98 -13.39
N GLU A 467 11.85 -18.00 -12.50
CA GLU A 467 12.94 -17.52 -11.63
C GLU A 467 13.04 -18.32 -10.31
N GLY A 468 12.05 -19.17 -10.04
CA GLY A 468 12.00 -20.06 -8.89
C GLY A 468 11.02 -19.63 -7.80
N LEU A 469 10.62 -20.58 -6.96
CA LEU A 469 9.51 -20.43 -6.01
C LEU A 469 9.96 -20.13 -4.57
N LYS A 470 11.24 -19.93 -4.29
CA LYS A 470 11.70 -19.69 -2.92
C LYS A 470 10.96 -18.49 -2.31
N ASP A 471 10.46 -18.64 -1.10
CA ASP A 471 9.71 -17.64 -0.34
C ASP A 471 8.35 -17.23 -0.95
N ILE A 472 7.92 -17.85 -2.05
CA ILE A 472 6.56 -17.69 -2.56
C ILE A 472 5.59 -18.39 -1.61
N THR A 473 4.51 -17.68 -1.27
CA THR A 473 3.50 -18.15 -0.33
C THR A 473 2.12 -18.14 -0.96
N VAL A 474 1.42 -19.26 -0.87
CA VAL A 474 0.00 -19.40 -1.21
C VAL A 474 -0.80 -19.59 0.07
N ALA A 475 -1.95 -18.92 0.17
CA ALA A 475 -2.86 -19.02 1.31
C ALA A 475 -4.20 -19.63 0.87
N VAL A 476 -4.67 -20.60 1.65
CA VAL A 476 -5.99 -21.24 1.47
C VAL A 476 -6.77 -21.18 2.78
N TYR A 477 -8.08 -20.92 2.70
CA TYR A 477 -8.92 -20.87 3.90
C TYR A 477 -9.32 -22.29 4.33
N VAL A 478 -9.07 -22.61 5.59
CA VAL A 478 -9.25 -23.92 6.19
C VAL A 478 -10.13 -23.91 7.45
N GLY A 479 -10.42 -22.74 8.01
CA GLY A 479 -11.16 -22.58 9.27
C GLY A 479 -10.30 -22.81 10.53
N ASP A 480 -10.87 -22.54 11.71
CA ASP A 480 -10.10 -22.39 12.96
C ASP A 480 -9.85 -23.69 13.74
N SER A 481 -10.35 -24.83 13.27
CA SER A 481 -10.45 -26.05 14.11
C SER A 481 -10.05 -27.34 13.41
N GLN A 482 -9.25 -27.26 12.35
CA GLN A 482 -8.88 -28.43 11.56
C GLN A 482 -7.37 -28.55 11.38
N ASP A 483 -6.86 -29.73 11.71
CA ASP A 483 -5.49 -30.13 11.42
C ASP A 483 -5.38 -30.62 9.97
N TYR A 484 -4.27 -30.28 9.32
CA TYR A 484 -4.01 -30.65 7.94
C TYR A 484 -2.65 -31.30 7.76
N VAL A 485 -2.62 -32.34 6.95
CA VAL A 485 -1.39 -32.98 6.47
C VAL A 485 -1.02 -32.37 5.12
N ILE A 486 0.18 -31.82 5.03
CA ILE A 486 0.73 -31.21 3.81
C ILE A 486 1.70 -32.19 3.16
N ARG A 487 1.43 -32.54 1.89
CA ARG A 487 2.33 -33.36 1.06
C ARG A 487 3.02 -32.49 0.01
N GLY A 488 4.26 -32.86 -0.33
CA GLY A 488 5.11 -32.15 -1.30
C GLY A 488 6.50 -31.77 -0.77
N GLY A 489 6.72 -31.86 0.55
CA GLY A 489 7.99 -31.54 1.26
C GLY A 489 8.43 -30.07 1.10
N ASN A 490 9.50 -29.64 1.77
CA ASN A 490 10.13 -28.31 1.57
C ASN A 490 9.15 -27.12 1.54
N VAL A 491 8.17 -27.16 2.45
CA VAL A 491 7.15 -26.12 2.64
C VAL A 491 7.11 -25.82 4.12
N LYS A 492 7.17 -24.54 4.47
CA LYS A 492 6.83 -24.06 5.80
C LYS A 492 5.34 -23.74 5.82
N SER A 493 4.63 -24.18 6.85
CA SER A 493 3.21 -23.88 7.04
C SER A 493 2.96 -23.08 8.30
N VAL A 494 2.04 -22.12 8.22
CA VAL A 494 1.53 -21.36 9.36
C VAL A 494 0.01 -21.30 9.23
N GLN A 495 -0.72 -21.59 10.30
CA GLN A 495 -2.17 -21.41 10.37
C GLN A 495 -2.49 -20.25 11.30
N GLU A 496 -3.27 -19.29 10.81
CA GLU A 496 -3.67 -18.08 11.55
C GLU A 496 -5.01 -17.59 10.99
N ASP A 497 -5.97 -17.26 11.86
CA ASP A 497 -7.32 -16.77 11.50
C ASP A 497 -8.03 -17.61 10.42
N GLY A 498 -7.91 -18.93 10.57
CA GLY A 498 -8.50 -19.91 9.67
C GLY A 498 -7.82 -19.99 8.30
N TRP A 499 -6.71 -19.30 8.07
CA TRP A 499 -5.90 -19.38 6.85
C TRP A 499 -4.68 -20.26 7.05
N LEU A 500 -4.44 -21.15 6.10
CA LEU A 500 -3.20 -21.92 5.99
C LEU A 500 -2.28 -21.29 4.96
N TYR A 501 -1.17 -20.72 5.43
CA TYR A 501 -0.11 -20.12 4.62
C TYR A 501 0.96 -21.17 4.33
N LEU A 502 1.22 -21.43 3.04
CA LEU A 502 2.16 -22.44 2.57
C LEU A 502 3.31 -21.75 1.82
N THR A 503 4.46 -21.64 2.47
CA THR A 503 5.65 -20.97 1.94
C THR A 503 6.64 -21.99 1.41
N ILE A 504 7.02 -21.87 0.14
CA ILE A 504 8.01 -22.77 -0.48
C ILE A 504 9.42 -22.37 -0.03
N THR A 505 10.20 -23.31 0.53
CA THR A 505 11.53 -23.01 1.08
C THR A 505 12.69 -23.28 0.13
N THR A 506 12.41 -23.88 -1.04
CA THR A 506 13.42 -24.23 -2.05
C THR A 506 13.23 -23.44 -3.34
N ASN A 507 14.34 -23.12 -4.02
CA ASN A 507 14.29 -22.38 -5.29
C ASN A 507 13.99 -23.26 -6.52
N ARG A 508 12.96 -24.11 -6.43
CA ARG A 508 12.50 -24.91 -7.57
C ARG A 508 11.56 -24.07 -8.44
N GLN A 509 11.53 -24.33 -9.74
CA GLN A 509 10.63 -23.64 -10.67
C GLN A 509 9.18 -24.14 -10.59
N LYS A 510 8.96 -25.39 -10.17
CA LYS A 510 7.64 -26.00 -10.08
C LYS A 510 7.40 -26.62 -8.71
N LYS A 511 6.16 -26.54 -8.24
CA LYS A 511 5.74 -27.19 -7.00
C LYS A 511 4.30 -27.68 -7.10
N HIS A 512 4.11 -28.91 -6.65
CA HIS A 512 2.80 -29.51 -6.43
C HIS A 512 2.64 -29.75 -4.92
N LEU A 513 1.52 -29.32 -4.36
CA LEU A 513 1.16 -29.51 -2.96
C LEU A 513 -0.21 -30.16 -2.85
N GLU A 514 -0.34 -31.06 -1.90
CA GLU A 514 -1.64 -31.56 -1.47
C GLU A 514 -1.84 -31.23 0.01
N VAL A 515 -2.97 -30.60 0.32
CA VAL A 515 -3.42 -30.29 1.67
C VAL A 515 -4.60 -31.20 1.95
N ARG A 516 -4.45 -32.13 2.89
CA ARG A 516 -5.50 -33.08 3.27
C ARG A 516 -5.89 -32.86 4.72
N ARG A 517 -7.17 -32.96 5.04
CA ARG A 517 -7.62 -33.01 6.44
C ARG A 517 -6.96 -34.22 7.11
N ALA A 518 -6.45 -34.02 8.33
CA ALA A 518 -5.80 -35.07 9.11
C ALA A 518 -6.78 -36.19 9.48
#